data_AF-A0A090QL80-F1
#
_entry.id   AF-A0A090QL80-F1
#
_cell.length_a   1.000
_cell.length_b   1.000
_cell.length_c   1.000
_cell.angle_alpha   90.00
_cell.angle_beta   90.00
_cell.angle_gamma   90.00
#
_symmetry.space_group_name_H-M   'P 1'
#
loop_
_entity.id
_entity.type
_entity.pdbx_description
1 polymer ?
#
loop_
_entity_poly.entity_id
_entity_poly.type
_entity_poly.pdbx_seq_one_letter_code
_entity_poly.pdbx_strand_id
1 'polypeptide(L)'
;MKEEKALSHYARLLTLPVKQDVAISQQEIADRLCTSSRHSRTLLQDLAARDWLTWLPKVGRNQRSTLHLRYTLAELKQQLAQAAIETGRYEKALTLLAGDQRQFRSLLQQTSGVAVREGQLHIQLTYPRVLQPLLPHLPLRNSERFLVRQVYACLTQCDAHGRCNRSLPTIGSAMMMLPSGSFSCAQT
;
A
#
# COMPACT_ATOMS: atom_id res chain seq x y z
N MET A 1 11.15 -3.80 13.59
CA MET A 1 11.13 -4.96 12.65
C MET A 1 10.30 -4.64 11.40
N LYS A 2 10.75 -5.01 10.19
CA LYS A 2 9.97 -4.84 8.94
C LYS A 2 8.67 -5.66 8.99
N GLU A 3 7.57 -5.12 8.46
CA GLU A 3 6.25 -5.76 8.48
C GLU A 3 6.20 -7.14 7.80
N GLU A 4 6.93 -7.33 6.70
CA GLU A 4 6.98 -8.60 5.96
C GLU A 4 7.54 -9.75 6.82
N LYS A 5 8.59 -9.46 7.60
CA LYS A 5 9.16 -10.42 8.54
C LYS A 5 8.16 -10.73 9.65
N ALA A 6 7.44 -9.71 10.15
CA ALA A 6 6.43 -9.89 11.18
C ALA A 6 5.30 -10.80 10.71
N LEU A 7 4.80 -10.59 9.49
CA LEU A 7 3.81 -11.45 8.86
C LEU A 7 4.30 -12.88 8.72
N SER A 8 5.56 -13.08 8.32
CA SER A 8 6.15 -14.42 8.18
C SER A 8 6.20 -15.17 9.52
N HIS A 9 6.57 -14.49 10.60
CA HIS A 9 6.55 -15.08 11.94
C HIS A 9 5.12 -15.34 12.43
N TYR A 10 4.19 -14.40 12.20
CA TYR A 10 2.79 -14.58 12.55
C TYR A 10 2.16 -15.77 11.82
N ALA A 11 2.47 -15.95 10.54
CA ALA A 11 1.99 -17.08 9.75
C ALA A 11 2.41 -18.44 10.33
N ARG A 12 3.60 -18.53 10.97
CA ARG A 12 4.03 -19.75 11.67
C ARG A 12 3.23 -20.01 12.96
N LEU A 13 2.76 -18.96 13.64
CA LEU A 13 1.95 -19.07 14.86
C LEU A 13 0.51 -19.52 14.57
N LEU A 14 0.01 -19.34 13.35
CA LEU A 14 -1.35 -19.75 12.94
C LEU A 14 -1.55 -21.28 12.89
N THR A 15 -0.55 -22.08 13.26
CA THR A 15 -0.75 -23.49 13.63
C THR A 15 -1.64 -23.64 14.87
N LEU A 16 -1.83 -22.56 15.63
CA LEU A 16 -2.73 -22.49 16.78
C LEU A 16 -4.12 -21.98 16.35
N PRO A 17 -5.19 -22.36 17.08
CA PRO A 17 -6.52 -21.84 16.81
C PRO A 17 -6.55 -20.32 16.98
N VAL A 18 -7.18 -19.65 16.02
CA VAL A 18 -7.37 -18.20 16.01
C VAL A 18 -8.63 -17.83 16.78
N LYS A 19 -8.66 -16.64 17.40
CA LYS A 19 -9.79 -16.13 18.21
C LYS A 19 -10.13 -17.01 19.42
N GLN A 20 -9.14 -17.73 19.94
CA GLN A 20 -9.26 -18.58 21.12
C GLN A 20 -8.05 -18.37 22.03
N ASP A 21 -8.29 -18.47 23.34
CA ASP A 21 -7.24 -18.41 24.35
C ASP A 21 -6.54 -19.76 24.45
N VAL A 22 -5.24 -19.77 24.15
CA VAL A 22 -4.41 -20.97 24.22
C VAL A 22 -3.39 -20.83 25.33
N ALA A 23 -3.37 -21.78 26.25
CA ALA A 23 -2.34 -21.88 27.29
C ALA A 23 -1.08 -22.54 26.70
N ILE A 24 -0.04 -21.75 26.44
CA ILE A 24 1.20 -22.20 25.81
C ILE A 24 2.43 -21.72 26.58
N SER A 25 3.51 -22.52 26.57
CA SER A 25 4.78 -22.14 27.20
C SER A 25 5.64 -21.27 26.27
N GLN A 26 6.52 -20.44 26.84
CA GLN A 26 7.47 -19.63 26.05
C GLN A 26 8.41 -20.51 25.20
N GLN A 27 8.80 -21.68 25.71
CA GLN A 27 9.66 -22.62 24.99
C GLN A 27 8.94 -23.19 23.77
N GLU A 28 7.68 -23.60 23.92
CA GLU A 28 6.89 -24.15 22.81
C GLU A 28 6.64 -23.10 21.70
N ILE A 29 6.49 -21.82 22.07
CA ILE A 29 6.46 -20.73 21.08
C ILE A 29 7.80 -20.59 20.36
N ALA A 30 8.91 -20.64 21.10
CA ALA A 30 10.24 -20.52 20.54
C ALA A 30 10.54 -21.64 19.52
N ASP A 31 10.13 -22.87 19.83
CA ASP A 31 10.24 -24.03 18.96
C ASP A 31 9.43 -23.85 17.67
N ARG A 32 8.17 -23.40 17.77
CA ARG A 32 7.30 -23.13 16.60
C ARG A 32 7.82 -21.99 15.72
N LEU A 33 8.38 -20.94 16.33
CA LEU A 33 8.98 -19.83 15.58
C LEU A 33 10.36 -20.18 15.01
N CYS A 34 10.96 -21.29 15.46
CA CYS A 34 12.35 -21.69 15.23
C CYS A 34 13.35 -20.61 15.67
N THR A 35 13.15 -20.03 16.85
CA THR A 35 13.98 -18.94 17.41
C THR A 35 14.36 -19.23 18.85
N SER A 36 15.29 -18.46 19.41
CA SER A 36 15.64 -18.60 20.84
C SER A 36 14.49 -18.15 21.75
N SER A 37 14.40 -18.72 22.96
CA SER A 37 13.40 -18.32 23.97
C SER A 37 13.46 -16.82 24.32
N ARG A 38 14.67 -16.23 24.30
CA ARG A 38 14.86 -14.79 24.51
C ARG A 38 14.30 -13.97 23.34
N HIS A 39 14.58 -14.36 22.10
CA HIS A 39 14.13 -13.62 20.92
C HIS A 39 12.63 -13.73 20.69
N SER A 40 12.05 -14.91 20.94
CA SER A 40 10.59 -15.11 20.85
C SER A 40 9.83 -14.18 21.79
N ARG A 41 10.35 -13.84 22.97
CA ARG A 41 9.70 -12.86 23.87
C ARG A 41 9.64 -11.47 23.25
N THR A 42 10.75 -11.01 22.66
CA THR A 42 10.79 -9.72 21.94
C THR A 42 9.86 -9.74 20.72
N LEU A 43 9.83 -10.85 19.96
CA LEU A 43 8.92 -11.00 18.83
C LEU A 43 7.44 -10.95 19.27
N LEU A 44 7.08 -11.61 20.37
CA LEU A 44 5.72 -11.53 20.91
C LEU A 44 5.35 -10.11 21.33
N GLN A 45 6.27 -9.38 21.97
CA GLN A 45 6.07 -7.97 22.32
C GLN A 45 5.88 -7.10 21.07
N ASP A 46 6.70 -7.29 20.04
CA ASP A 46 6.60 -6.58 18.76
C ASP A 46 5.28 -6.87 18.03
N LEU A 47 4.78 -8.11 18.09
CA LEU A 47 3.51 -8.52 17.49
C LEU A 47 2.31 -8.01 18.31
N ALA A 48 2.43 -7.99 19.64
CA ALA A 48 1.40 -7.46 20.55
C ALA A 48 1.28 -5.94 20.43
N ALA A 49 2.39 -5.21 20.25
CA ALA A 49 2.40 -3.77 20.03
C ALA A 49 1.70 -3.33 18.74
N ARG A 50 1.47 -4.26 17.81
CA ARG A 50 0.71 -4.06 16.55
C ARG A 50 -0.74 -4.51 16.66
N ASP A 51 -1.17 -4.95 17.85
CA ASP A 51 -2.49 -5.52 18.11
C ASP A 51 -2.82 -6.80 17.32
N TRP A 52 -1.82 -7.54 16.82
CA TRP A 52 -2.08 -8.80 16.08
C TRP A 52 -2.39 -9.98 16.99
N LEU A 53 -1.88 -9.92 18.22
CA LEU A 53 -2.09 -10.92 19.26
C LEU A 53 -2.12 -10.26 20.65
N THR A 54 -2.61 -10.99 21.63
CA THR A 54 -2.52 -10.62 23.05
C THR A 54 -1.76 -11.71 23.78
N TRP A 55 -0.74 -11.31 24.53
CA TRP A 55 0.09 -12.22 25.31
C TRP A 55 0.00 -11.86 26.79
N LEU A 56 -0.56 -12.76 27.59
CA LEU A 56 -0.65 -12.60 29.04
C LEU A 56 0.31 -13.59 29.73
N PRO A 57 1.51 -13.13 30.14
CA PRO A 57 2.45 -13.99 30.83
C PRO A 57 1.93 -14.33 32.22
N LYS A 58 1.93 -15.63 32.57
CA LYS A 58 1.57 -16.07 33.93
C LYS A 58 2.80 -16.06 34.82
N VAL A 59 2.68 -15.52 36.03
CA VAL A 59 3.78 -15.42 37.01
C VAL A 59 4.04 -16.79 37.65
N GLY A 60 5.28 -17.28 37.56
CA GLY A 60 5.74 -18.56 38.15
C GLY A 60 6.72 -19.33 37.25
N ARG A 61 7.55 -20.20 37.83
CA ARG A 61 8.45 -21.10 37.05
C ARG A 61 7.61 -22.07 36.21
N ASN A 62 7.92 -22.21 34.92
CA ASN A 62 7.28 -23.13 33.96
C ASN A 62 5.77 -23.00 33.78
N GLN A 63 5.18 -21.85 34.12
CA GLN A 63 3.74 -21.65 33.91
C GLN A 63 3.41 -21.44 32.43
N ARG A 64 2.29 -22.03 32.00
CA ARG A 64 1.70 -21.76 30.69
C ARG A 64 1.06 -20.38 30.70
N SER A 65 1.43 -19.57 29.71
CA SER A 65 0.90 -18.22 29.50
C SER A 65 -0.26 -18.28 28.52
N THR A 66 -1.16 -17.31 28.59
CA THR A 66 -2.31 -17.25 27.67
C THR A 66 -1.93 -16.45 26.44
N LEU A 67 -2.03 -17.09 25.27
CA LEU A 67 -1.87 -16.47 23.96
C LEU A 67 -3.24 -16.41 23.26
N HIS A 68 -3.61 -15.21 22.80
CA HIS A 68 -4.81 -15.00 22.01
C HIS A 68 -4.44 -14.37 20.65
N LEU A 69 -4.67 -15.10 19.56
CA LEU A 69 -4.48 -14.60 18.19
C LEU A 69 -5.76 -13.91 17.73
N ARG A 70 -5.68 -12.61 17.38
CA ARG A 70 -6.88 -11.81 17.07
C ARG A 70 -7.40 -12.00 15.64
N TYR A 71 -6.50 -12.22 14.69
CA TYR A 71 -6.82 -12.20 13.26
C TYR A 71 -6.33 -13.45 12.54
N THR A 72 -7.08 -13.88 11.53
CA THR A 72 -6.60 -14.88 10.58
C THR A 72 -5.57 -14.26 9.62
N LEU A 73 -4.81 -15.10 8.90
CA LEU A 73 -3.83 -14.59 7.93
C LEU A 73 -4.48 -13.71 6.86
N ALA A 74 -5.66 -14.11 6.38
CA ALA A 74 -6.38 -13.41 5.32
C ALA A 74 -6.88 -12.04 5.81
N GLU A 75 -7.52 -12.00 6.99
CA GLU A 75 -7.98 -10.75 7.62
C GLU A 75 -6.80 -9.78 7.84
N LEU A 76 -5.67 -10.29 8.34
CA LEU A 76 -4.49 -9.47 8.61
C LEU A 76 -3.87 -8.89 7.32
N LYS A 77 -3.75 -9.72 6.27
CA LYS A 77 -3.29 -9.26 4.95
C LYS A 77 -4.20 -8.20 4.37
N GLN A 78 -5.52 -8.38 4.50
CA GLN A 78 -6.51 -7.42 4.03
C GLN A 78 -6.39 -6.08 4.76
N GLN A 79 -6.27 -6.08 6.09
CA GLN A 79 -6.06 -4.86 6.87
C GLN A 79 -4.77 -4.12 6.48
N LEU A 80 -3.67 -4.85 6.32
CA LEU A 80 -2.39 -4.25 5.91
C LEU A 80 -2.44 -3.72 4.47
N ALA A 81 -3.15 -4.42 3.57
CA ALA A 81 -3.36 -3.95 2.21
C ALA A 81 -4.19 -2.66 2.19
N GLN A 82 -5.23 -2.57 3.01
CA GLN A 82 -6.04 -1.36 3.16
C GLN A 82 -5.19 -0.18 3.65
N ALA A 83 -4.41 -0.35 4.73
CA ALA A 83 -3.51 0.68 5.23
C ALA A 83 -2.43 1.09 4.20
N ALA A 84 -1.97 0.14 3.38
CA ALA A 84 -1.05 0.44 2.28
C ALA A 84 -1.71 1.29 1.17
N ILE A 85 -2.98 1.02 0.82
CA ILE A 85 -3.75 1.83 -0.14
C ILE A 85 -4.00 3.25 0.42
N GLU A 86 -4.34 3.35 1.71
CA GLU A 86 -4.51 4.62 2.41
C GLU A 86 -3.21 5.43 2.50
N THR A 87 -2.04 4.81 2.38
CA THR A 87 -0.77 5.52 2.29
C THR A 87 -0.28 5.71 0.84
N GLY A 88 -1.06 5.29 -0.16
CA GLY A 88 -0.71 5.39 -1.59
C GLY A 88 0.32 4.36 -2.07
N ARG A 89 0.65 3.34 -1.27
CA ARG A 89 1.62 2.28 -1.60
C ARG A 89 0.92 1.09 -2.27
N TYR A 90 0.41 1.29 -3.47
CA TYR A 90 -0.40 0.31 -4.19
C TYR A 90 0.35 -0.99 -4.52
N GLU A 91 1.62 -0.92 -4.94
CA GLU A 91 2.44 -2.10 -5.24
C GLU A 91 2.59 -3.04 -4.03
N LYS A 92 2.75 -2.44 -2.84
CA LYS A 92 2.83 -3.17 -1.57
C LYS A 92 1.50 -3.83 -1.24
N ALA A 93 0.39 -3.12 -1.40
CA ALA A 93 -0.95 -3.67 -1.18
C ALA A 93 -1.25 -4.85 -2.11
N LEU A 94 -0.86 -4.75 -3.39
CA LEU A 94 -1.06 -5.82 -4.37
C LEU A 94 -0.22 -7.06 -4.05
N THR A 95 1.03 -6.87 -3.61
CA THR A 95 1.90 -7.96 -3.14
C THR A 95 1.32 -8.66 -1.90
N LEU A 96 0.75 -7.91 -0.94
CA LEU A 96 0.12 -8.47 0.26
C LEU A 96 -1.10 -9.35 -0.05
N LEU A 97 -1.86 -8.99 -1.08
CA LEU A 97 -3.02 -9.72 -1.58
C LEU A 97 -2.65 -10.86 -2.55
N ALA A 98 -1.36 -11.16 -2.72
CA ALA A 98 -0.86 -12.18 -3.65
C ALA A 98 -1.39 -12.01 -5.09
N GLY A 99 -1.65 -10.77 -5.52
CA GLY A 99 -2.15 -10.47 -6.86
C GLY A 99 -3.66 -10.69 -7.08
N ASP A 100 -4.46 -10.90 -6.02
CA ASP A 100 -5.92 -10.98 -6.16
C ASP A 100 -6.52 -9.61 -6.53
N GLN A 101 -6.75 -9.43 -7.84
CA GLN A 101 -7.29 -8.19 -8.38
C GLN A 101 -8.72 -7.90 -7.91
N ARG A 102 -9.52 -8.91 -7.56
CA ARG A 102 -10.92 -8.71 -7.15
C ARG A 102 -10.95 -8.09 -5.75
N GLN A 103 -10.20 -8.67 -4.82
CA GLN A 103 -10.06 -8.12 -3.47
C GLN A 103 -9.43 -6.74 -3.50
N PHE A 104 -8.38 -6.55 -4.30
CA PHE A 104 -7.73 -5.24 -4.45
C PHE A 104 -8.68 -4.16 -5.00
N ARG A 105 -9.49 -4.48 -6.02
CA ARG A 105 -10.51 -3.57 -6.56
C ARG A 105 -11.57 -3.22 -5.52
N SER A 106 -12.04 -4.20 -4.75
CA SER A 106 -13.01 -3.97 -3.68
C SER A 106 -12.45 -3.02 -2.62
N LEU A 107 -11.19 -3.21 -2.20
CA LEU A 107 -10.53 -2.33 -1.25
C LEU A 107 -10.34 -0.93 -1.82
N LEU A 108 -9.92 -0.80 -3.09
CA LEU A 108 -9.81 0.48 -3.77
C LEU A 108 -11.15 1.21 -3.83
N GLN A 109 -12.25 0.52 -4.11
CA GLN A 109 -13.59 1.13 -4.13
C GLN A 109 -14.00 1.62 -2.73
N GLN A 110 -13.68 0.87 -1.67
CA GLN A 110 -13.98 1.27 -0.29
C GLN A 110 -13.15 2.45 0.19
N THR A 111 -11.91 2.57 -0.27
CA THR A 111 -11.02 3.70 0.06
C THR A 111 -11.10 4.85 -0.94
N SER A 112 -11.79 4.67 -2.07
CA SER A 112 -11.99 5.70 -3.08
C SER A 112 -12.75 6.89 -2.51
N GLY A 113 -12.26 8.09 -2.80
CA GLY A 113 -12.91 9.31 -2.36
C GLY A 113 -11.94 10.48 -2.34
N VAL A 114 -12.36 11.51 -1.63
CA VAL A 114 -11.58 12.72 -1.39
C VAL A 114 -10.96 12.59 0.00
N ALA A 115 -9.64 12.58 0.07
CA ALA A 115 -8.89 12.60 1.31
C ALA A 115 -7.96 13.83 1.32
N VAL A 116 -7.99 14.59 2.41
CA VAL A 116 -6.99 15.65 2.62
C VAL A 116 -5.81 15.02 3.36
N ARG A 117 -4.64 14.99 2.71
CA ARG A 117 -3.39 14.45 3.29
C ARG A 117 -2.35 15.56 3.30
N GLU A 118 -1.82 15.87 4.49
CA GLU A 118 -0.76 16.89 4.66
C GLU A 118 -1.13 18.26 4.05
N GLY A 119 -2.40 18.66 4.16
CA GLY A 119 -2.91 19.90 3.56
C GLY A 119 -3.10 19.86 2.03
N GLN A 120 -2.80 18.74 1.39
CA GLN A 120 -3.03 18.52 -0.04
C GLN A 120 -4.31 17.70 -0.26
N LEU A 121 -5.11 18.12 -1.24
CA LEU A 121 -6.31 17.40 -1.64
C LEU A 121 -5.93 16.21 -2.52
N HIS A 122 -6.11 14.99 -1.99
CA HIS A 122 -5.93 13.75 -2.73
C HIS A 122 -7.30 13.24 -3.18
N ILE A 123 -7.53 13.18 -4.50
CA ILE A 123 -8.76 12.66 -5.08
C ILE A 123 -8.46 11.31 -5.74
N GLN A 124 -9.04 10.24 -5.22
CA GLN A 124 -8.99 8.91 -5.84
C GLN A 124 -10.26 8.69 -6.66
N LEU A 125 -10.11 8.66 -7.98
CA LEU A 125 -11.21 8.39 -8.91
C LEU A 125 -11.07 6.96 -9.45
N THR A 126 -12.02 6.09 -9.11
CA THR A 126 -12.11 4.77 -9.75
C THR A 126 -12.67 4.95 -11.16
N TYR A 127 -11.84 4.69 -12.17
CA TYR A 127 -12.23 4.81 -13.57
C TYR A 127 -12.70 3.44 -14.09
N PRO A 128 -13.95 3.30 -14.58
CA PRO A 128 -14.52 2.00 -14.93
C PRO A 128 -13.99 1.43 -16.26
N ARG A 129 -13.27 2.23 -17.05
CA ARG A 129 -12.83 1.90 -18.41
C ARG A 129 -11.31 1.82 -18.49
N VAL A 130 -10.78 1.05 -19.44
CA VAL A 130 -9.35 1.12 -19.80
C VAL A 130 -9.08 2.42 -20.56
N LEU A 131 -7.98 3.11 -20.24
CA LEU A 131 -7.52 4.28 -20.99
C LEU A 131 -7.00 3.86 -22.37
N GLN A 132 -7.37 4.60 -23.40
CA GLN A 132 -6.80 4.39 -24.73
C GLN A 132 -5.35 4.88 -24.81
N PRO A 133 -4.57 4.41 -25.81
CA PRO A 133 -3.23 4.91 -26.06
C PRO A 133 -3.23 6.45 -26.15
N LEU A 134 -2.35 7.09 -25.38
CA LEU A 134 -2.26 8.55 -25.26
C LEU A 134 -1.50 9.16 -26.45
N LEU A 135 -2.04 8.97 -27.65
CA LEU A 135 -1.45 9.40 -28.91
C LEU A 135 -2.14 10.67 -29.43
N PRO A 136 -1.42 11.80 -29.62
CA PRO A 136 -2.03 13.07 -30.01
C PRO A 136 -2.77 13.05 -31.36
N HIS A 137 -2.36 12.15 -32.26
CA HIS A 137 -2.89 12.04 -33.62
C HIS A 137 -4.18 11.20 -33.70
N LEU A 138 -4.61 10.57 -32.60
CA LEU A 138 -5.85 9.81 -32.54
C LEU A 138 -6.99 10.64 -31.93
N PRO A 139 -8.25 10.36 -32.28
CA PRO A 139 -9.40 10.96 -31.60
C PRO A 139 -9.50 10.41 -30.17
N LEU A 140 -9.05 11.22 -29.20
CA LEU A 140 -9.08 10.92 -27.78
C LEU A 140 -10.35 11.46 -27.11
N ARG A 141 -10.82 10.80 -26.03
CA ARG A 141 -11.88 11.34 -25.16
C ARG A 141 -11.31 12.39 -24.21
N ASN A 142 -12.18 13.04 -23.45
CA ASN A 142 -11.79 14.15 -22.57
C ASN A 142 -10.74 13.75 -21.53
N SER A 143 -10.84 12.54 -20.95
CA SER A 143 -9.90 12.03 -19.96
C SER A 143 -8.48 11.86 -20.54
N GLU A 144 -8.36 11.15 -21.66
CA GLU A 144 -7.09 10.94 -22.34
C GLU A 144 -6.51 12.25 -22.89
N ARG A 145 -7.36 13.12 -23.45
CA ARG A 145 -6.94 14.45 -23.93
C ARG A 145 -6.39 15.31 -22.80
N PHE A 146 -7.00 15.24 -21.61
CA PHE A 146 -6.49 15.93 -20.43
C PHE A 146 -5.10 15.42 -20.05
N LEU A 147 -4.89 14.10 -20.00
CA LEU A 147 -3.58 13.51 -19.68
C LEU A 147 -2.51 13.89 -20.71
N VAL A 148 -2.81 13.75 -22.01
CA VAL A 148 -1.92 14.16 -23.10
C VAL A 148 -1.54 15.63 -22.94
N ARG A 149 -2.50 16.52 -22.68
CA ARG A 149 -2.20 17.94 -22.44
C ARG A 149 -1.25 18.16 -21.26
N GLN A 150 -1.39 17.44 -20.15
CA GLN A 150 -0.48 17.59 -19.00
C GLN A 150 0.95 17.14 -19.31
N VAL A 151 1.11 16.07 -20.10
CA VAL A 151 2.42 15.57 -20.54
C VAL A 151 3.08 16.58 -21.50
N TYR A 152 2.37 17.01 -22.54
CA TYR A 152 2.93 17.93 -23.54
C TYR A 152 3.10 19.37 -23.05
N ALA A 153 2.40 19.77 -21.99
CA ALA A 153 2.65 21.05 -21.31
C ALA A 153 3.91 21.03 -20.43
N CYS A 154 4.66 19.92 -20.39
CA CYS A 154 5.82 19.72 -19.53
C CYS A 154 5.52 20.00 -18.04
N LEU A 155 4.25 19.82 -17.62
CA LEU A 155 3.80 19.93 -16.22
C LEU A 155 4.00 18.63 -15.44
N THR A 156 4.46 17.60 -16.15
CA THR A 156 4.84 16.30 -15.60
C THR A 156 6.16 15.87 -16.26
N GLN A 157 7.11 15.38 -15.46
CA GLN A 157 8.36 14.79 -15.93
C GLN A 157 8.37 13.33 -15.51
N CYS A 158 8.70 12.40 -16.41
CA CYS A 158 8.84 10.99 -16.07
C CYS A 158 10.30 10.56 -16.23
N ASP A 159 10.83 9.85 -15.24
CA ASP A 159 12.19 9.30 -15.31
C ASP A 159 12.26 8.03 -16.18
N ALA A 160 13.47 7.54 -16.45
CA ALA A 160 13.70 6.31 -17.22
C ALA A 160 13.10 5.04 -16.56
N HIS A 161 12.68 5.14 -15.29
CA HIS A 161 12.02 4.06 -14.54
C HIS A 161 10.50 4.22 -14.48
N GLY A 162 9.93 5.19 -15.21
CA GLY A 162 8.49 5.41 -15.30
C GLY A 162 7.88 6.16 -14.11
N ARG A 163 8.68 6.75 -13.22
CA ARG A 163 8.20 7.57 -12.10
C ARG A 163 7.93 8.98 -12.60
N CYS A 164 6.68 9.41 -12.53
CA CYS A 164 6.27 10.75 -12.97
C CYS A 164 6.15 11.72 -11.79
N ASN A 165 6.91 12.81 -11.85
CA ASN A 165 6.88 13.90 -10.90
C ASN A 165 6.18 15.11 -11.50
N ARG A 166 5.50 15.90 -10.65
CA ARG A 166 4.97 17.20 -11.06
C ARG A 166 6.13 18.18 -11.18
N SER A 167 6.39 18.68 -12.38
CA SER A 167 7.21 19.87 -12.54
C SER A 167 6.36 21.06 -12.11
N LEU A 168 6.64 21.61 -10.93
CA LEU A 168 6.21 22.97 -10.66
C LEU A 168 6.91 23.85 -11.70
N PRO A 169 6.20 24.69 -12.47
CA PRO A 169 6.87 25.64 -13.34
C PRO A 169 7.68 26.56 -12.43
N THR A 170 8.99 26.38 -12.40
CA THR A 170 9.89 27.41 -11.89
C THR A 170 9.71 28.58 -12.85
N ILE A 171 8.92 29.59 -12.44
CA ILE A 171 8.58 30.79 -13.22
C ILE A 171 9.83 31.61 -13.65
N GLY A 172 11.05 31.15 -13.38
CA GLY A 172 12.31 31.83 -13.72
C GLY A 172 13.21 31.18 -14.77
N SER A 173 12.86 30.10 -15.49
CA SER A 173 13.82 29.48 -16.44
C SER A 173 13.29 29.03 -17.80
N ALA A 174 12.00 29.22 -18.11
CA ALA A 174 11.48 28.97 -19.46
C ALA A 174 11.29 30.28 -20.26
N MET A 175 12.33 31.11 -20.31
CA MET A 175 12.49 32.09 -21.38
C MET A 175 13.73 31.71 -22.18
N MET A 176 13.63 30.64 -22.96
CA MET A 176 14.46 30.50 -24.16
C MET A 176 13.86 29.45 -25.09
N MET A 177 13.66 29.87 -26.33
CA MET A 177 13.48 29.07 -27.54
C MET A 177 12.12 28.36 -27.73
N LEU A 178 11.09 29.15 -28.04
CA LEU A 178 10.12 28.74 -29.06
C LEU A 178 10.68 29.18 -30.42
N PRO A 179 10.86 28.29 -31.42
CA PRO A 179 11.00 28.74 -32.79
C PRO A 179 9.63 29.26 -33.26
N SER A 180 9.66 30.46 -33.81
CA SER A 180 8.57 31.16 -34.47
C SER A 180 8.01 30.33 -35.63
N GLY A 181 6.94 29.58 -35.35
CA GLY A 181 6.10 28.92 -36.36
C GLY A 181 4.74 29.60 -36.42
N SER A 182 4.56 30.49 -37.40
CA SER A 182 3.30 31.17 -37.70
C SER A 182 2.24 30.15 -38.14
N PHE A 183 1.26 29.85 -37.29
CA PHE A 183 0.04 29.16 -37.70
C PHE A 183 -1.07 30.18 -37.91
N SER A 184 -1.35 30.45 -39.19
CA SER A 184 -2.51 31.19 -39.66
C SER A 184 -3.78 30.37 -39.39
N CYS A 185 -4.70 30.93 -38.61
CA CYS A 185 -6.01 30.36 -38.35
C CYS A 185 -6.99 30.89 -39.41
N ALA A 186 -7.31 30.06 -40.41
CA ALA A 186 -8.45 30.30 -41.27
C ALA A 186 -9.71 29.81 -40.55
N GLN A 187 -10.58 30.75 -40.21
CA GLN A 187 -11.94 30.50 -39.73
C GLN A 187 -12.81 30.02 -40.90
N THR A 188 -13.57 28.95 -40.69
CA THR A 188 -14.96 28.85 -41.14
C THR A 188 -15.71 27.96 -40.15
#